data_AF-A0A2V7V720-F1
#
_entry.id   AF-A0A2V7V720-F1
#
_cell.length_a   1.000
_cell.length_b   1.000
_cell.length_c   1.000
_cell.angle_alpha   90.00
_cell.angle_beta   90.00
_cell.angle_gamma   90.00
#
_symmetry.space_group_name_H-M   'P 1'
#
loop_
_entity.id
_entity.type
_entity.pdbx_description
1 polymer ?
#
loop_
_entity_poly.entity_id
_entity_poly.type
_entity_poly.pdbx_seq_one_letter_code
_entity_poly.pdbx_strand_id
1 'polypeptide(L)'
;MHPDHQADAEARKARYAWVSENVNRARDLINEPGSVVTPEHLAARADEVAKEVDLEVEILDPAGLKARGYEGCLRVGAGSSHPPRMAILRHRPPKAAADTLVLVGKGITFDSGGISLKPGEKMWEMKGDMAGAAAVLFTMRALGRIRPDVKVVGILCCAENFPDANAQRPGDIFTAKNGKSIMVDNTDAEGRLVLTDGFAR
;
A
#
# COMPACT_ATOMS: atom_id res chain seq x y z
N MET A 1 -14.60 20.68 -37.11
CA MET A 1 -13.42 19.83 -36.77
C MET A 1 -13.53 18.55 -37.57
N HIS A 2 -12.43 18.00 -38.09
CA HIS A 2 -12.45 16.68 -38.73
C HIS A 2 -12.99 15.64 -37.70
N PRO A 3 -13.88 14.71 -38.08
CA PRO A 3 -14.46 13.73 -37.15
C PRO A 3 -13.43 12.98 -36.30
N ASP A 4 -12.28 12.67 -36.90
CA ASP A 4 -11.16 12.01 -36.22
C ASP A 4 -10.56 12.84 -35.07
N HIS A 5 -10.53 14.17 -35.20
CA HIS A 5 -10.07 15.06 -34.12
C HIS A 5 -11.06 15.08 -32.95
N GLN A 6 -12.35 14.91 -33.22
CA GLN A 6 -13.37 14.88 -32.17
C GLN A 6 -13.33 13.55 -31.41
N ALA A 7 -13.18 12.42 -32.12
CA ALA A 7 -13.04 11.11 -31.49
C ALA A 7 -11.78 11.00 -30.61
N ASP A 8 -10.63 11.50 -31.08
CA ASP A 8 -9.40 11.55 -30.29
C ASP A 8 -9.53 12.47 -29.06
N ALA A 9 -10.17 13.64 -29.21
CA ALA A 9 -10.41 14.55 -28.08
C ALA A 9 -11.30 13.91 -26.99
N GLU A 10 -12.38 13.23 -27.37
CA GLU A 10 -13.26 12.54 -26.42
C GLU A 10 -12.56 11.36 -25.74
N ALA A 11 -11.75 10.58 -26.46
CA ALA A 11 -10.95 9.50 -25.88
C ALA A 11 -9.95 10.03 -24.82
N ARG A 12 -9.25 11.13 -25.12
CA ARG A 12 -8.33 11.79 -24.17
C ARG A 12 -9.08 12.31 -22.95
N LYS A 13 -10.21 12.99 -23.16
CA LYS A 13 -11.05 13.51 -22.08
C LYS A 13 -11.54 12.40 -21.16
N ALA A 14 -12.03 11.28 -21.71
CA ALA A 14 -12.46 10.13 -20.93
C ALA A 14 -11.32 9.54 -20.10
N ARG A 15 -10.12 9.43 -20.68
CA ARG A 15 -8.93 8.98 -19.96
C ARG A 15 -8.55 9.93 -18.82
N TYR A 16 -8.54 11.23 -19.07
CA TYR A 16 -8.21 12.22 -18.03
C TYR A 16 -9.23 12.23 -16.90
N ALA A 17 -10.52 12.19 -17.23
CA ALA A 17 -11.59 12.10 -16.24
C ALA A 17 -11.41 10.87 -15.33
N TRP A 18 -11.09 9.72 -15.93
CA TRP A 18 -10.84 8.48 -15.18
C TRP A 18 -9.61 8.57 -14.27
N VAL A 19 -8.51 9.15 -14.75
CA VAL A 19 -7.32 9.35 -13.91
C VAL A 19 -7.63 10.32 -12.76
N SER A 20 -8.30 11.44 -13.04
CA SER A 20 -8.70 12.41 -12.01
C SER A 20 -9.63 11.82 -10.96
N GLU A 21 -10.57 10.96 -11.34
CA GLU A 21 -11.42 10.21 -10.41
C GLU A 21 -10.58 9.35 -9.45
N ASN A 22 -9.58 8.64 -9.97
CA ASN A 22 -8.72 7.80 -9.15
C ASN A 22 -7.81 8.60 -8.22
N VAL A 23 -7.34 9.78 -8.66
CA VAL A 23 -6.62 10.72 -7.78
C VAL A 23 -7.52 11.21 -6.64
N ASN A 24 -8.78 11.53 -6.93
CA ASN A 24 -9.73 11.95 -5.90
C ASN A 24 -10.04 10.81 -4.92
N ARG A 25 -10.29 9.58 -5.42
CA ARG A 25 -10.49 8.42 -4.55
C ARG A 25 -9.29 8.13 -3.64
N ALA A 26 -8.06 8.35 -4.13
CA ALA A 26 -6.87 8.25 -3.30
C ALA A 26 -6.87 9.30 -2.18
N ARG A 27 -7.20 10.55 -2.50
CA ARG A 27 -7.34 11.62 -1.51
C ARG A 27 -8.44 11.33 -0.51
N ASP A 28 -9.58 10.82 -0.94
CA ASP A 28 -10.69 10.46 -0.06
C ASP A 28 -10.23 9.44 0.97
N LEU A 29 -9.57 8.36 0.52
CA LEU A 29 -9.04 7.32 1.42
C LEU A 29 -7.96 7.84 2.38
N ILE A 30 -7.08 8.74 1.92
CA ILE A 30 -6.06 9.40 2.76
C ILE A 30 -6.70 10.33 3.79
N ASN A 31 -7.83 10.96 3.44
CA ASN A 31 -8.53 11.92 4.29
C ASN A 31 -9.40 11.24 5.36
N GLU A 32 -9.75 9.97 5.19
CA GLU A 32 -10.46 9.20 6.22
C GLU A 32 -9.65 9.13 7.53
N PRO A 33 -10.31 9.08 8.70
CA PRO A 33 -9.62 9.00 9.98
C PRO A 33 -8.93 7.64 10.17
N GLY A 34 -7.84 7.62 10.95
CA GLY A 34 -7.11 6.38 11.28
C GLY A 34 -7.98 5.32 11.99
N SER A 35 -9.03 5.74 12.69
CA SER A 35 -10.02 4.84 13.31
C SER A 35 -10.92 4.10 12.31
N VAL A 36 -10.94 4.53 11.04
CA VAL A 36 -11.70 3.89 9.95
C VAL A 36 -10.76 3.10 9.05
N VAL A 37 -9.64 3.68 8.64
CA VAL A 37 -8.70 3.02 7.72
C VAL A 37 -7.67 2.24 8.51
N THR A 38 -8.03 1.04 8.97
CA THR A 38 -7.09 0.06 9.55
C THR A 38 -6.37 -0.75 8.47
N PRO A 39 -5.30 -1.51 8.78
CA PRO A 39 -4.62 -2.37 7.80
C PRO A 39 -5.55 -3.38 7.11
N GLU A 40 -6.51 -3.96 7.85
CA GLU A 40 -7.53 -4.85 7.30
C GLU A 40 -8.50 -4.11 6.39
N HIS A 41 -8.94 -2.92 6.77
CA HIS A 41 -9.81 -2.12 5.94
C HIS A 41 -9.12 -1.73 4.62
N LEU A 42 -7.85 -1.30 4.67
CA LEU A 42 -7.07 -0.97 3.47
C LEU A 42 -6.87 -2.20 2.56
N ALA A 43 -6.63 -3.38 3.14
CA ALA A 43 -6.52 -4.63 2.40
C ALA A 43 -7.86 -5.08 1.79
N ALA A 44 -8.98 -4.95 2.52
CA ALA A 44 -10.31 -5.20 2.01
C ALA A 44 -10.68 -4.25 0.86
N ARG A 45 -10.31 -2.96 0.98
CA ARG A 45 -10.48 -1.97 -0.09
C ARG A 45 -9.73 -2.35 -1.35
N ALA A 46 -8.56 -2.98 -1.22
CA ALA A 46 -7.82 -3.49 -2.37
C ALA A 46 -8.57 -4.62 -3.10
N ASP A 47 -9.23 -5.51 -2.37
CA ASP A 47 -10.07 -6.56 -2.94
C ASP A 47 -11.32 -6.01 -3.63
N GLU A 48 -12.00 -5.04 -3.01
CA GLU A 48 -13.13 -4.33 -3.63
C GLU A 48 -12.73 -3.66 -4.95
N VAL A 49 -11.63 -2.90 -4.94
CA VAL A 49 -11.11 -2.22 -6.13
C VAL A 49 -10.73 -3.23 -7.20
N ALA A 50 -10.09 -4.34 -6.84
CA ALA A 50 -9.72 -5.38 -7.79
C ALA A 50 -10.97 -5.96 -8.49
N LYS A 51 -12.04 -6.21 -7.75
CA LYS A 51 -13.33 -6.67 -8.30
C LYS A 51 -13.99 -5.63 -9.20
N GLU A 52 -13.94 -4.33 -8.84
CA GLU A 52 -14.52 -3.25 -9.64
C GLU A 52 -13.93 -3.18 -11.07
N VAL A 53 -12.64 -3.51 -11.23
CA VAL A 53 -11.92 -3.35 -12.51
C VAL A 53 -11.30 -4.66 -13.04
N ASP A 54 -11.72 -5.80 -12.50
CA ASP A 54 -11.30 -7.14 -12.91
C ASP A 54 -9.77 -7.32 -12.90
N LEU A 55 -9.18 -7.09 -11.71
CA LEU A 55 -7.79 -7.40 -11.41
C LEU A 55 -7.71 -8.62 -10.49
N GLU A 56 -6.59 -9.35 -10.59
CA GLU A 56 -6.25 -10.38 -9.62
C GLU A 56 -5.70 -9.72 -8.34
N VAL A 57 -6.14 -10.19 -7.18
CA VAL A 57 -5.68 -9.71 -5.87
C VAL A 57 -5.35 -10.89 -4.97
N GLU A 58 -4.30 -10.72 -4.18
CA GLU A 58 -3.90 -11.63 -3.11
C GLU A 58 -3.72 -10.82 -1.84
N ILE A 59 -4.34 -11.28 -0.75
CA ILE A 59 -4.25 -10.64 0.56
C ILE A 59 -3.52 -11.59 1.51
N LEU A 60 -2.45 -11.10 2.13
CA LEU A 60 -1.69 -11.81 3.16
C LEU A 60 -2.09 -11.28 4.52
N ASP A 61 -2.53 -12.19 5.39
CA ASP A 61 -2.72 -11.96 6.82
C ASP A 61 -1.40 -12.19 7.59
N PRO A 62 -1.36 -12.04 8.93
CA PRO A 62 -0.13 -12.26 9.70
C PRO A 62 0.49 -13.65 9.49
N ALA A 63 -0.32 -14.69 9.34
CA ALA A 63 0.17 -16.04 9.09
C ALA A 63 0.81 -16.14 7.69
N GLY A 64 0.18 -15.55 6.67
CA GLY A 64 0.71 -15.46 5.31
C GLY A 64 1.99 -14.62 5.22
N LEU A 65 2.06 -13.50 5.93
CA LEU A 65 3.27 -12.67 6.05
C LEU A 65 4.41 -13.50 6.67
N LYS A 66 4.15 -14.18 7.79
CA LYS A 66 5.13 -15.02 8.48
C LYS A 66 5.63 -16.16 7.61
N ALA A 67 4.73 -16.84 6.91
CA ALA A 67 5.07 -17.93 5.99
C ALA A 67 5.97 -17.48 4.84
N ARG A 68 5.88 -16.20 4.43
CA ARG A 68 6.74 -15.61 3.38
C ARG A 68 7.99 -14.91 3.90
N GLY A 69 8.20 -14.89 5.22
CA GLY A 69 9.33 -14.20 5.86
C GLY A 69 9.25 -12.67 5.78
N TYR A 70 8.04 -12.12 5.66
CA TYR A 70 7.81 -10.67 5.65
C TYR A 70 7.77 -10.12 7.08
N GLU A 71 8.96 -10.06 7.68
CA GLU A 71 9.15 -9.62 9.06
C GLU A 71 8.94 -8.11 9.23
N GLY A 72 9.20 -7.27 8.23
CA GLY A 72 9.07 -5.81 8.37
C GLY A 72 7.67 -5.38 8.81
N CYS A 73 6.64 -5.86 8.10
CA CYS A 73 5.24 -5.61 8.42
C CYS A 73 4.84 -6.21 9.77
N LEU A 74 5.32 -7.43 10.06
CA LEU A 74 5.03 -8.12 11.33
C LEU A 74 5.59 -7.38 12.54
N ARG A 75 6.83 -6.88 12.44
CA ARG A 75 7.50 -6.17 13.55
C ARG A 75 6.88 -4.80 13.78
N VAL A 76 6.64 -4.04 12.72
CA VAL A 76 6.03 -2.71 12.82
C VAL A 76 4.59 -2.79 13.35
N GLY A 77 3.80 -3.76 12.86
CA GLY A 77 2.40 -3.92 13.28
C GLY A 77 2.21 -4.63 14.62
N ALA A 78 3.27 -5.10 15.30
CA ALA A 78 3.16 -5.94 16.49
C ALA A 78 2.49 -5.24 17.68
N GLY A 79 2.58 -3.91 17.74
CA GLY A 79 1.99 -3.11 18.80
C GLY A 79 0.55 -2.66 18.54
N SER A 80 -0.02 -2.94 17.37
CA SER A 80 -1.41 -2.56 17.08
C SER A 80 -2.38 -3.71 17.37
N SER A 81 -3.58 -3.33 17.83
CA SER A 81 -4.73 -4.25 17.87
C SER A 81 -5.27 -4.62 16.48
N HIS A 82 -4.87 -3.88 15.45
CA HIS A 82 -5.18 -4.10 14.05
C HIS A 82 -3.99 -4.78 13.34
N PRO A 83 -3.99 -6.11 13.22
CA PRO A 83 -2.86 -6.86 12.67
C PRO A 83 -2.47 -6.42 11.25
N PRO A 84 -1.18 -6.50 10.90
CA PRO A 84 -0.69 -6.09 9.59
C PRO A 84 -1.27 -6.94 8.46
N ARG A 85 -1.29 -6.35 7.26
CA ARG A 85 -1.74 -6.99 6.02
C ARG A 85 -0.80 -6.63 4.88
N MET A 86 -0.74 -7.48 3.85
CA MET A 86 -0.18 -7.08 2.56
C MET A 86 -1.16 -7.42 1.46
N ALA A 87 -1.45 -6.45 0.59
CA ALA A 87 -2.30 -6.67 -0.58
C ALA A 87 -1.46 -6.58 -1.86
N ILE A 88 -1.64 -7.55 -2.75
CA ILE A 88 -0.88 -7.68 -4.01
C ILE A 88 -1.87 -7.74 -5.17
N LEU A 89 -2.01 -6.64 -5.91
CA LEU A 89 -2.85 -6.54 -7.11
C LEU A 89 -2.01 -6.81 -8.35
N ARG A 90 -2.59 -7.47 -9.36
CA ARG A 90 -1.90 -7.79 -10.62
C ARG A 90 -2.76 -7.40 -11.82
N HIS A 91 -2.21 -6.52 -12.65
CA HIS A 91 -2.69 -6.26 -14.01
C HIS A 91 -1.87 -7.10 -14.99
N ARG A 92 -2.55 -7.96 -15.73
CA ARG A 92 -1.95 -8.82 -16.76
C ARG A 92 -2.47 -8.39 -18.13
N PRO A 93 -1.59 -7.95 -19.05
CA PRO A 93 -2.00 -7.68 -20.41
C PRO A 93 -2.38 -8.98 -21.14
N PRO A 94 -3.21 -8.92 -22.20
CA PRO A 94 -3.57 -10.09 -22.99
C PRO A 94 -2.38 -10.78 -23.66
N LYS A 95 -1.35 -9.99 -24.03
CA LYS A 95 -0.09 -10.50 -24.58
C LYS A 95 0.95 -10.60 -23.47
N ALA A 96 1.87 -11.55 -23.61
CA ALA A 96 3.00 -11.65 -22.69
C ALA A 96 3.86 -10.37 -22.78
N ALA A 97 3.95 -9.63 -21.68
CA ALA A 97 4.88 -8.50 -21.57
C ALA A 97 6.28 -9.02 -21.23
N ALA A 98 7.31 -8.41 -21.81
CA ALA A 98 8.71 -8.75 -21.53
C ALA A 98 9.11 -8.38 -20.08
N ASP A 99 8.64 -7.22 -19.61
CA ASP A 99 8.98 -6.68 -18.30
C ASP A 99 7.77 -6.62 -17.36
N THR A 100 8.05 -6.58 -16.05
CA THR A 100 7.03 -6.35 -15.01
C THR A 100 7.36 -5.06 -14.27
N LEU A 101 6.43 -4.09 -14.31
CA LEU A 101 6.50 -2.91 -13.46
C LEU A 101 5.96 -3.26 -12.07
N VAL A 102 6.72 -2.97 -11.02
CA VAL A 102 6.28 -3.18 -9.64
C VAL A 102 6.13 -1.82 -8.95
N LEU A 103 4.96 -1.56 -8.40
CA LEU A 103 4.64 -0.37 -7.62
C LEU A 103 4.48 -0.81 -6.16
N VAL A 104 5.31 -0.27 -5.26
CA VAL A 104 5.28 -0.62 -3.83
C VAL A 104 4.89 0.63 -3.03
N GLY A 105 3.83 0.52 -2.25
CA GLY A 105 3.29 1.61 -1.43
C GLY A 105 3.44 1.34 0.06
N LYS A 106 4.01 2.31 0.78
CA LYS A 106 3.94 2.38 2.25
C LYS A 106 2.48 2.54 2.66
N GLY A 107 1.97 1.61 3.46
CA GLY A 107 0.59 1.58 3.95
C GLY A 107 0.50 1.66 5.47
N ILE A 108 1.23 2.60 6.09
CA ILE A 108 1.10 2.81 7.53
C ILE A 108 -0.18 3.61 7.79
N THR A 109 -1.17 2.92 8.31
CA THR A 109 -2.55 3.42 8.44
C THR A 109 -2.70 4.46 9.54
N PHE A 110 -1.89 4.35 10.57
CA PHE A 110 -1.61 5.41 11.52
C PHE A 110 -0.19 5.23 12.06
N ASP A 111 0.53 6.34 12.19
CA ASP A 111 1.90 6.35 12.70
C ASP A 111 2.01 7.22 13.96
N SER A 112 1.97 6.56 15.12
CA SER A 112 2.27 7.22 16.39
C SER A 112 3.78 7.32 16.66
N GLY A 113 4.60 6.62 15.88
CA GLY A 113 6.03 6.37 16.12
C GLY A 113 6.35 5.14 16.95
N GLY A 114 5.35 4.44 17.49
CA GLY A 114 5.56 3.26 18.33
C GLY A 114 6.13 3.63 19.70
N ILE A 115 7.12 2.86 20.19
CA ILE A 115 7.80 3.16 21.46
C ILE A 115 8.56 4.51 21.40
N SER A 116 9.13 4.84 20.24
CA SER A 116 9.65 6.16 19.91
C SER A 116 8.51 7.14 19.59
N LEU A 117 7.63 7.38 20.56
CA LEU A 117 6.39 8.13 20.39
C LEU A 117 6.64 9.54 19.83
N LYS A 118 5.93 9.90 18.75
CA LYS A 118 5.94 11.25 18.20
C LYS A 118 5.40 12.27 19.20
N PRO A 119 5.79 13.55 19.11
CA PRO A 119 5.08 14.63 19.78
C PRO A 119 3.60 14.69 19.36
N GLY A 120 2.72 15.14 20.25
CA GLY A 120 1.29 15.24 19.95
C GLY A 120 0.93 16.29 18.89
N GLU A 121 1.80 17.27 18.66
CA GLU A 121 1.60 18.28 17.62
C GLU A 121 1.53 17.62 16.24
N LYS A 122 0.41 17.83 15.54
CA LYS A 122 0.13 17.28 14.19
C LYS A 122 0.17 15.75 14.06
N MET A 123 0.25 14.99 15.15
CA MET A 123 0.17 13.52 15.08
C MET A 123 -1.12 13.03 14.39
N TRP A 124 -2.20 13.81 14.47
CA TRP A 124 -3.46 13.51 13.77
C TRP A 124 -3.31 13.45 12.23
N GLU A 125 -2.31 14.12 11.65
CA GLU A 125 -2.00 14.07 10.21
C GLU A 125 -1.43 12.71 9.79
N MET A 126 -0.93 11.91 10.73
CA MET A 126 -0.31 10.59 10.48
C MET A 126 -1.29 9.52 10.02
N LYS A 127 -2.60 9.81 10.01
CA LYS A 127 -3.58 9.03 9.22
C LYS A 127 -3.22 8.99 7.72
N GLY A 128 -2.49 10.00 7.23
CA GLY A 128 -2.06 10.10 5.84
C GLY A 128 -0.79 9.32 5.51
N ASP A 129 -0.19 8.62 6.48
CA ASP A 129 1.08 7.90 6.30
C ASP A 129 0.96 6.63 5.42
N MET A 130 -0.27 6.33 5.00
CA MET A 130 -0.65 5.32 4.01
C MET A 130 -0.84 5.89 2.59
N ALA A 131 -0.51 7.17 2.35
CA ALA A 131 -0.71 7.82 1.06
C ALA A 131 0.00 7.12 -0.10
N GLY A 132 1.17 6.51 0.15
CA GLY A 132 1.88 5.70 -0.84
C GLY A 132 1.07 4.49 -1.27
N ALA A 133 0.49 3.76 -0.31
CA ALA A 133 -0.41 2.65 -0.58
C ALA A 133 -1.68 3.11 -1.31
N ALA A 134 -2.33 4.20 -0.88
CA ALA A 134 -3.49 4.75 -1.58
C ALA A 134 -3.18 5.08 -3.04
N ALA A 135 -2.04 5.71 -3.31
CA ALA A 135 -1.59 6.03 -4.67
C ALA A 135 -1.40 4.77 -5.52
N VAL A 136 -0.77 3.72 -4.97
CA VAL A 136 -0.62 2.43 -5.67
C VAL A 136 -1.97 1.79 -5.94
N LEU A 137 -2.86 1.73 -4.95
CA LEU A 137 -4.18 1.13 -5.09
C LEU A 137 -4.99 1.75 -6.22
N PHE A 138 -5.10 3.07 -6.25
CA PHE A 138 -5.90 3.77 -7.26
C PHE A 138 -5.17 3.91 -8.60
N THR A 139 -3.84 3.77 -8.63
CA THR A 139 -3.12 3.53 -9.89
C THR A 139 -3.50 2.18 -10.47
N MET A 140 -3.55 1.11 -9.66
CA MET A 140 -4.00 -0.20 -10.11
C MET A 140 -5.45 -0.17 -10.60
N ARG A 141 -6.36 0.51 -9.87
CA ARG A 141 -7.73 0.75 -10.35
C ARG A 141 -7.76 1.43 -11.72
N ALA A 142 -6.93 2.47 -11.90
CA ALA A 142 -6.84 3.17 -13.16
C ALA A 142 -6.42 2.22 -14.30
N LEU A 143 -5.40 1.39 -14.05
CA LEU A 143 -4.87 0.40 -14.99
C LEU A 143 -5.89 -0.69 -15.36
N GLY A 144 -6.75 -1.13 -14.44
CA GLY A 144 -7.79 -2.12 -14.72
C GLY A 144 -8.82 -1.67 -15.77
N ARG A 145 -8.99 -0.35 -15.98
CA ARG A 145 -9.81 0.18 -17.09
C ARG A 145 -8.99 0.60 -18.31
N ILE A 146 -7.83 1.23 -18.10
CA ILE A 146 -6.97 1.70 -19.21
C ILE A 146 -6.37 0.50 -19.97
N ARG A 147 -6.09 -0.60 -19.25
CA ARG A 147 -5.56 -1.87 -19.76
C ARG A 147 -4.37 -1.69 -20.72
N PRO A 148 -3.29 -0.99 -20.32
CA PRO A 148 -2.10 -0.88 -21.18
C PRO A 148 -1.43 -2.25 -21.38
N ASP A 149 -0.66 -2.38 -22.46
CA ASP A 149 0.09 -3.60 -22.80
C ASP A 149 1.40 -3.72 -21.97
N VAL A 150 1.26 -3.61 -20.64
CA VAL A 150 2.35 -3.70 -19.67
C VAL A 150 1.87 -4.51 -18.49
N LYS A 151 2.67 -5.44 -18.00
CA LYS A 151 2.38 -6.19 -16.77
C LYS A 151 2.72 -5.33 -15.55
N VAL A 152 1.77 -5.14 -14.65
CA VAL A 152 1.95 -4.32 -13.45
C VAL A 152 1.55 -5.08 -12.19
N VAL A 153 2.38 -5.02 -11.16
CA VAL A 153 2.08 -5.53 -9.81
C VAL A 153 2.07 -4.37 -8.83
N GLY A 154 0.94 -4.16 -8.15
CA GLY A 154 0.82 -3.20 -7.06
C GLY A 154 0.91 -3.92 -5.72
N ILE A 155 1.78 -3.47 -4.83
CA ILE A 155 1.99 -4.02 -3.49
C ILE A 155 1.70 -2.95 -2.46
N LEU A 156 0.85 -3.28 -1.50
CA LEU A 156 0.45 -2.42 -0.39
C LEU A 156 0.99 -3.07 0.89
N CYS A 157 2.00 -2.46 1.51
CA CYS A 157 2.57 -2.95 2.78
C CYS A 157 1.82 -2.27 3.94
N CYS A 158 0.80 -2.93 4.48
CA CYS A 158 -0.14 -2.33 5.42
C CYS A 158 0.18 -2.71 6.87
N ALA A 159 0.37 -1.72 7.72
CA ALA A 159 0.52 -1.90 9.16
C ALA A 159 0.01 -0.65 9.89
N GLU A 160 -0.01 -0.71 11.21
CA GLU A 160 -0.25 0.43 12.07
C GLU A 160 0.86 0.46 13.13
N ASN A 161 1.54 1.60 13.29
CA ASN A 161 2.67 1.75 14.20
C ASN A 161 2.18 2.36 15.52
N PHE A 162 2.00 1.51 16.53
CA PHE A 162 1.38 1.88 17.81
C PHE A 162 2.22 1.44 19.01
N PRO A 163 2.30 2.22 20.10
CA PRO A 163 2.89 1.78 21.35
C PRO A 163 1.98 0.77 22.04
N ASP A 164 2.53 -0.38 22.41
CA ASP A 164 1.90 -1.41 23.24
C ASP A 164 3.00 -2.25 23.92
N ALA A 165 2.63 -3.09 24.88
CA ALA A 165 3.54 -4.05 25.50
C ALA A 165 4.18 -5.03 24.48
N ASN A 166 3.52 -5.29 23.34
CA ASN A 166 4.02 -6.14 22.27
C ASN A 166 4.77 -5.38 21.16
N ALA A 167 4.86 -4.05 21.26
CA ALA A 167 5.52 -3.25 20.23
C ALA A 167 7.01 -3.59 20.10
N GLN A 168 7.51 -3.41 18.87
CA GLN A 168 8.94 -3.41 18.62
C GLN A 168 9.61 -2.32 19.48
N ARG A 169 10.80 -2.62 20.02
CA ARG A 169 11.57 -1.69 20.85
C ARG A 169 12.78 -1.15 20.10
N PRO A 170 13.24 0.08 20.43
CA PRO A 170 14.58 0.52 20.10
C PRO A 170 15.63 -0.51 20.56
N GLY A 171 16.54 -0.88 19.67
CA GLY A 171 17.56 -1.91 19.86
C GLY A 171 17.16 -3.32 19.40
N ASP A 172 15.87 -3.58 19.10
CA ASP A 172 15.46 -4.88 18.56
C ASP A 172 16.13 -5.12 17.18
N ILE A 173 16.51 -6.37 16.92
CA ILE A 173 17.10 -6.80 15.65
C ILE A 173 16.21 -7.87 15.03
N PHE A 174 15.92 -7.74 13.74
CA PHE A 174 15.27 -8.80 12.95
C PHE A 174 15.99 -9.04 11.64
N THR A 175 15.77 -10.21 11.05
CA THR A 175 16.31 -10.56 9.72
C THR A 175 15.23 -10.33 8.67
N ALA A 176 15.47 -9.41 7.73
CA ALA A 176 14.58 -9.19 6.61
C ALA A 176 14.62 -10.38 5.63
N LYS A 177 13.61 -10.49 4.77
CA LYS A 177 13.49 -11.60 3.79
C LYS A 177 14.72 -11.80 2.90
N ASN A 178 15.46 -10.73 2.60
CA ASN A 178 16.70 -10.81 1.81
C ASN A 178 17.93 -11.31 2.61
N GLY A 179 17.74 -11.76 3.85
CA GLY A 179 18.79 -12.29 4.73
C GLY A 179 19.59 -11.23 5.49
N LYS A 180 19.34 -9.93 5.27
CA LYS A 180 20.04 -8.86 6.01
C LYS A 180 19.41 -8.68 7.38
N SER A 181 20.24 -8.57 8.42
CA SER A 181 19.81 -8.13 9.74
C SER A 181 19.63 -6.61 9.78
N ILE A 182 18.61 -6.16 10.49
CA ILE A 182 18.28 -4.74 10.70
C ILE A 182 18.15 -4.52 12.20
N MET A 183 18.98 -3.64 12.75
CA MET A 183 18.80 -3.11 14.09
C MET A 183 17.91 -1.88 14.01
N VAL A 184 16.81 -1.88 14.76
CA VAL A 184 15.88 -0.75 14.82
C VAL A 184 16.31 0.15 15.97
N ASP A 185 17.05 1.21 15.66
CA ASP A 185 17.42 2.25 16.64
C ASP A 185 16.25 3.17 16.99
N ASN A 186 15.31 3.35 16.05
CA ASN A 186 14.14 4.20 16.22
C ASN A 186 12.90 3.56 15.56
N THR A 187 11.85 3.32 16.35
CA THR A 187 10.59 2.71 15.87
C THR A 187 9.73 3.66 15.04
N ASP A 188 10.07 4.96 15.02
CA ASP A 188 9.47 5.99 14.14
C ASP A 188 10.10 6.02 12.73
N ALA A 189 11.01 5.07 12.46
CA ALA A 189 11.56 4.81 11.13
C ALA A 189 10.94 3.52 10.55
N GLU A 190 9.65 3.32 10.74
CA GLU A 190 8.89 2.11 10.44
C GLU A 190 8.63 1.91 8.94
N GLY A 191 8.41 3.00 8.18
CA GLY A 191 8.03 2.93 6.78
C GLY A 191 9.05 2.21 5.91
N ARG A 192 10.34 2.43 6.18
CA ARG A 192 11.43 1.72 5.47
C ARG A 192 11.45 0.24 5.81
N LEU A 193 11.02 -0.16 7.02
CA LEU A 193 11.00 -1.56 7.47
C LEU A 193 9.92 -2.33 6.72
N VAL A 194 8.69 -1.81 6.65
CA VAL A 194 7.59 -2.46 5.91
C VAL A 194 7.86 -2.51 4.40
N LEU A 195 8.56 -1.51 3.85
CA LEU A 195 8.93 -1.50 2.44
C LEU A 195 10.00 -2.56 2.09
N THR A 196 10.81 -3.01 3.04
CA THR A 196 11.77 -4.11 2.77
C THR A 196 11.06 -5.37 2.29
N ASP A 197 9.89 -5.67 2.85
CA ASP A 197 9.09 -6.83 2.46
C ASP A 197 8.53 -6.70 1.04
N GLY A 198 8.05 -5.50 0.69
CA GLY A 198 7.52 -5.21 -0.64
C GLY A 198 8.59 -5.26 -1.74
N PHE A 199 9.82 -4.84 -1.44
CA PHE A 199 10.95 -4.89 -2.38
C PHE A 199 11.59 -6.27 -2.51
N ALA A 200 11.49 -7.13 -1.48
CA ALA A 200 12.06 -8.47 -1.48
C ALA A 200 11.12 -9.53 -2.09
N ARG A 201 10.11 -9.12 -2.87
CA ARG A 201 9.12 -10.03 -3.46
C ARG A 201 9.71 -10.93 -4.55
#